data_AF-A0A8D3BSD4-F1
#
_entry.id   AF-A0A8D3BSD4-F1
#
_cell.length_a   1.000
_cell.length_b   1.000
_cell.length_c   1.000
_cell.angle_alpha   90.00
_cell.angle_beta   90.00
_cell.angle_gamma   90.00
#
_symmetry.space_group_name_H-M   'P 1'
#
loop_
_entity.id
_entity.type
_entity.pdbx_description
1 polymer ?
#
loop_
_entity_poly.entity_id
_entity_poly.type
_entity_poly.pdbx_seq_one_letter_code
_entity_poly.pdbx_strand_id
1 'polypeptide(L)'
;MELSSLLHELHLSSSEKPLPSAPLPPITELLSRLQEKLIGVSSDSETSSLIGRVERLFQTADPDWLFSPASANEDGGQAALESRCEAVKLVFAWSLLQVTRPSLSPHLPRLLPPSLLLTDHYRPENCMLGVRCLHHIVLNTPAADLRQFNRAEVVYQALFKHLYTTEAAVIQLVLSCLLDLLLVLETPPSSLTPSSARRKPCRHDDVLRLVLTHMEAENKVPMRRVYASVLPPLVDRMGVAVCRHLQRLQRVVLGYLEIKDPPEETNRLKVLEVLQKTTRAAWPRMEGRVNTLLRCLLRLLVDVSSDSQLDDSVRHELTNQTLSCIRLLDQGSGGPVQVSLVQVSLTCCWSVGLHFCSD
;
A
#
# COMPACT_ATOMS: atom_id res chain seq x y z
N MET A 1 5.27 26.02 -28.20
CA MET A 1 3.85 26.43 -28.03
C MET A 1 3.61 26.84 -26.59
N GLU A 2 2.99 28.00 -26.35
CA GLU A 2 2.84 28.60 -25.03
C GLU A 2 1.60 28.07 -24.30
N LEU A 3 1.69 27.90 -22.97
CA LEU A 3 0.56 27.47 -22.13
C LEU A 3 -0.67 28.37 -22.33
N SER A 4 -0.47 29.63 -22.69
CA SER A 4 -1.50 30.59 -23.09
C SER A 4 -2.42 30.03 -24.16
N SER A 5 -1.91 29.38 -25.21
CA SER A 5 -2.75 28.80 -26.27
C SER A 5 -3.56 27.59 -25.80
N LEU A 6 -2.99 26.77 -24.91
CA LEU A 6 -3.66 25.63 -24.30
C LEU A 6 -4.73 26.09 -23.29
N LEU A 7 -4.45 27.09 -22.47
CA LEU A 7 -5.44 27.67 -21.55
C LEU A 7 -6.54 28.43 -22.29
N HIS A 8 -6.25 29.02 -23.45
CA HIS A 8 -7.25 29.60 -24.33
C HIS A 8 -8.11 28.53 -25.00
N GLU A 9 -7.50 27.44 -25.49
CA GLU A 9 -8.20 26.24 -25.99
C GLU A 9 -9.08 25.58 -24.91
N LEU A 10 -8.75 25.77 -23.62
CA LEU A 10 -9.47 25.24 -22.46
C LEU A 10 -10.38 26.26 -21.75
N HIS A 11 -10.51 27.48 -22.29
CA HIS A 11 -11.26 28.60 -21.70
C HIS A 11 -10.89 28.93 -20.23
N LEU A 12 -9.66 28.65 -19.81
CA LEU A 12 -9.15 28.91 -18.46
C LEU A 12 -8.64 30.34 -18.27
N SER A 13 -8.46 31.08 -19.36
CA SER A 13 -8.07 32.49 -19.35
C SER A 13 -9.21 33.33 -19.93
N SER A 14 -10.08 33.86 -19.07
CA SER A 14 -10.95 34.98 -19.44
C SER A 14 -11.06 35.96 -18.28
N SER A 15 -10.64 37.19 -18.54
CA SER A 15 -10.93 38.38 -17.73
C SER A 15 -12.21 39.10 -18.21
N GLU A 16 -13.04 38.48 -19.05
CA GLU A 16 -14.23 39.13 -19.59
C GLU A 16 -15.50 38.26 -19.50
N LYS A 17 -16.63 38.96 -19.33
CA LYS A 17 -18.00 38.50 -19.05
C LYS A 17 -18.42 37.21 -19.78
N PRO A 18 -19.28 36.37 -19.15
CA PRO A 18 -19.66 35.08 -19.72
C PRO A 18 -20.66 35.25 -20.88
N LEU A 19 -20.27 34.77 -22.06
CA LEU A 19 -21.18 34.36 -23.13
C LEU A 19 -21.42 32.85 -23.02
N PRO A 20 -22.57 32.32 -23.50
CA PRO A 20 -22.99 30.96 -23.22
C PRO A 20 -22.01 29.94 -23.79
N SER A 21 -21.48 29.11 -22.89
CA SER A 21 -20.42 28.13 -23.11
C SER A 21 -20.86 27.05 -24.10
N ALA A 22 -20.08 26.85 -25.17
CA ALA A 22 -20.08 25.58 -25.89
C ALA A 22 -19.59 24.47 -24.93
N PRO A 23 -20.16 23.25 -25.01
CA PRO A 23 -19.75 22.15 -24.14
C PRO A 23 -18.27 21.83 -24.36
N LEU A 24 -17.49 21.86 -23.27
CA LEU A 24 -16.08 21.47 -23.29
C LEU A 24 -15.96 20.02 -23.77
N PRO A 25 -14.90 19.69 -24.55
CA PRO A 25 -14.67 18.33 -24.98
C PRO A 25 -14.49 17.41 -23.77
N PRO A 26 -14.86 16.11 -23.90
CA PRO A 26 -14.68 15.15 -22.83
C PRO A 26 -13.23 15.12 -22.35
N ILE A 27 -13.03 14.95 -21.04
CA ILE A 27 -11.71 15.03 -20.39
C ILE A 27 -10.67 14.08 -20.99
N THR A 28 -11.12 12.98 -21.58
CA THR A 28 -10.30 12.01 -22.31
C THR A 28 -9.65 12.63 -23.55
N GLU A 29 -10.36 13.50 -24.27
CA GLU A 29 -9.86 14.21 -25.46
C GLU A 29 -8.91 15.35 -25.06
N LEU A 30 -9.16 15.97 -23.91
CA LEU A 30 -8.33 17.01 -23.34
C LEU A 30 -6.96 16.45 -22.90
N LEU A 31 -6.99 15.31 -22.21
CA LEU A 31 -5.80 14.58 -21.81
C LEU A 31 -5.06 13.98 -23.02
N SER A 32 -5.76 13.47 -24.04
CA SER A 32 -5.12 12.95 -25.24
C SER A 32 -4.41 14.05 -26.05
N ARG A 33 -5.03 15.23 -26.20
CA ARG A 33 -4.40 16.38 -26.86
C ARG A 33 -3.20 16.92 -26.09
N LEU A 34 -3.26 16.94 -24.77
CA LEU A 34 -2.09 17.24 -23.92
C LEU A 34 -1.01 16.17 -24.08
N GLN A 35 -1.39 14.90 -24.07
CA GLN A 35 -0.48 13.77 -24.22
C GLN A 35 0.23 13.78 -25.58
N GLU A 36 -0.48 14.00 -26.68
CA GLU A 36 0.11 14.11 -28.03
C GLU A 36 1.07 15.31 -28.16
N LYS A 37 0.69 16.46 -27.59
CA LYS A 37 1.53 17.66 -27.63
C LYS A 37 2.76 17.58 -26.72
N LEU A 38 2.81 16.63 -25.77
CA LEU A 38 3.86 16.53 -24.76
C LEU A 38 4.76 15.29 -24.90
N ILE A 39 4.26 14.18 -25.45
CA ILE A 39 5.08 13.00 -25.77
C ILE A 39 6.06 13.27 -26.93
N GLY A 40 5.81 14.26 -27.78
CA GLY A 40 6.72 14.66 -28.85
C GLY A 40 7.96 15.46 -28.42
N VAL A 41 8.18 15.68 -27.11
CA VAL A 41 9.06 16.74 -26.60
C VAL A 41 10.05 16.16 -25.57
N SER A 42 11.23 15.72 -26.03
CA SER A 42 12.15 14.84 -25.27
C SER A 42 13.32 15.55 -24.58
N SER A 43 13.23 16.84 -24.22
CA SER A 43 14.34 17.55 -23.56
C SER A 43 14.05 17.93 -22.10
N ASP A 44 15.06 17.78 -21.22
CA ASP A 44 15.00 18.13 -19.78
C ASP A 44 14.71 19.64 -19.54
N SER A 45 15.05 20.49 -20.50
CA SER A 45 14.74 21.92 -20.46
C SER A 45 13.24 22.19 -20.63
N GLU A 46 12.50 21.28 -21.26
CA GLU A 46 11.08 21.48 -21.55
C GLU A 46 10.22 20.89 -20.44
N THR A 47 10.63 19.81 -19.76
CA THR A 47 9.95 19.28 -18.57
C THR A 47 9.99 20.30 -17.42
N SER A 48 11.12 20.95 -17.19
CA SER A 48 11.22 22.09 -16.25
C SER A 48 10.35 23.28 -16.68
N SER A 49 10.22 23.53 -17.98
CA SER A 49 9.30 24.55 -18.51
C SER A 49 7.82 24.22 -18.27
N LEU A 50 7.44 22.93 -18.35
CA LEU A 50 6.09 22.44 -18.06
C LEU A 50 5.78 22.60 -16.57
N ILE A 51 6.72 22.26 -15.70
CA ILE A 51 6.55 22.49 -14.26
C ILE A 51 6.39 23.98 -14.00
N GLY A 52 7.26 24.85 -14.52
CA GLY A 52 7.14 26.29 -14.33
C GLY A 52 5.84 26.89 -14.90
N ARG A 53 5.19 26.22 -15.84
CA ARG A 53 3.89 26.57 -16.40
C ARG A 53 2.74 26.09 -15.53
N VAL A 54 2.80 24.86 -15.03
CA VAL A 54 1.84 24.33 -14.05
C VAL A 54 1.94 25.12 -12.75
N GLU A 55 3.14 25.41 -12.26
CA GLU A 55 3.37 26.29 -11.10
C GLU A 55 2.76 27.67 -11.27
N ARG A 56 2.81 28.25 -12.47
CA ARG A 56 2.13 29.52 -12.76
C ARG A 56 0.63 29.37 -12.68
N LEU A 57 0.06 28.31 -13.24
CA LEU A 57 -1.37 28.00 -13.13
C LEU A 57 -1.82 27.90 -11.66
N PHE A 58 -1.03 27.25 -10.80
CA PHE A 58 -1.32 27.18 -9.36
C PHE A 58 -1.09 28.49 -8.60
N GLN A 59 -0.18 29.36 -9.06
CA GLN A 59 0.03 30.68 -8.44
C GLN A 59 -1.07 31.68 -8.80
N THR A 60 -1.55 31.63 -10.05
CA THR A 60 -2.61 32.52 -10.53
C THR A 60 -3.97 32.14 -10.00
N ALA A 61 -4.10 30.93 -9.46
CA ALA A 61 -5.36 30.37 -9.10
C ALA A 61 -5.36 30.15 -7.58
N ASP A 62 -6.13 30.96 -6.88
CA ASP A 62 -6.37 30.95 -5.42
C ASP A 62 -6.49 29.54 -4.81
N PRO A 63 -5.74 29.09 -3.79
CA PRO A 63 -5.91 27.74 -3.23
C PRO A 63 -7.36 27.32 -2.94
N ASP A 64 -8.27 28.28 -2.74
CA ASP A 64 -9.71 28.05 -2.62
C ASP A 64 -10.40 27.50 -3.89
N TRP A 65 -9.98 27.78 -5.12
CA TRP A 65 -10.71 27.26 -6.32
C TRP A 65 -10.55 25.75 -6.53
N LEU A 66 -9.50 25.11 -5.98
CA LEU A 66 -9.35 23.65 -6.06
C LEU A 66 -10.42 22.91 -5.25
N PHE A 67 -10.98 23.57 -4.23
CA PHE A 67 -11.78 22.92 -3.18
C PHE A 67 -13.03 23.69 -2.72
N SER A 68 -13.26 24.92 -3.16
CA SER A 68 -14.38 25.75 -2.72
C SER A 68 -15.62 25.51 -3.60
N PRO A 69 -16.74 25.06 -3.03
CA PRO A 69 -18.04 25.20 -3.67
C PRO A 69 -18.45 26.65 -3.42
N ALA A 70 -18.10 27.56 -4.33
CA ALA A 70 -18.47 28.96 -4.16
C ALA A 70 -20.00 29.08 -4.23
N SER A 71 -20.59 29.33 -3.05
CA SER A 71 -21.93 29.86 -2.77
C SER A 71 -22.98 29.69 -3.86
N ALA A 72 -23.96 28.84 -3.56
CA ALA A 72 -25.26 28.74 -4.21
C ALA A 72 -25.72 30.07 -4.81
N ASN A 73 -25.76 30.13 -6.14
CA ASN A 73 -26.89 30.60 -6.92
C ASN A 73 -26.60 30.32 -8.41
N GLU A 74 -27.60 29.75 -9.09
CA GLU A 74 -27.68 29.40 -10.52
C GLU A 74 -27.33 27.94 -10.89
N ASP A 75 -28.40 27.15 -11.04
CA ASP A 75 -28.51 25.69 -11.30
C ASP A 75 -27.77 25.14 -12.55
N GLY A 76 -26.99 25.95 -13.27
CA GLY A 76 -26.22 25.54 -14.45
C GLY A 76 -24.70 25.66 -14.32
N GLY A 77 -24.19 26.48 -13.40
CA GLY A 77 -22.75 26.80 -13.29
C GLY A 77 -21.94 25.81 -12.43
N GLN A 78 -22.60 25.13 -11.49
CA GLN A 78 -21.97 24.25 -10.52
C GLN A 78 -21.29 23.04 -11.18
N ALA A 79 -21.96 22.39 -12.14
CA ALA A 79 -21.42 21.23 -12.84
C ALA A 79 -20.22 21.58 -13.74
N ALA A 80 -20.28 22.73 -14.42
CA ALA A 80 -19.18 23.21 -15.26
C ALA A 80 -17.96 23.63 -14.42
N LEU A 81 -18.19 24.26 -13.26
CA LEU A 81 -17.14 24.64 -12.34
C LEU A 81 -16.49 23.42 -11.68
N GLU A 82 -17.29 22.45 -11.21
CA GLU A 82 -16.79 21.19 -10.67
C GLU A 82 -15.99 20.41 -11.71
N SER A 83 -16.48 20.34 -12.96
CA SER A 83 -15.74 19.72 -14.08
C SER A 83 -14.40 20.41 -14.34
N ARG A 84 -14.35 21.75 -14.26
CA ARG A 84 -13.12 22.54 -14.42
C ARG A 84 -12.12 22.28 -13.29
N CYS A 85 -12.58 22.19 -12.05
CA CYS A 85 -11.74 21.90 -10.90
C CYS A 85 -11.18 20.47 -10.96
N GLU A 86 -11.95 19.49 -11.43
CA GLU A 86 -11.47 18.11 -11.64
C GLU A 86 -10.42 18.02 -12.76
N ALA A 87 -10.61 18.73 -13.87
CA ALA A 87 -9.65 18.77 -14.96
C ALA A 87 -8.28 19.29 -14.51
N VAL A 88 -8.24 20.30 -13.65
CA VAL A 88 -6.97 20.83 -13.13
C VAL A 88 -6.26 19.84 -12.21
N LYS A 89 -6.98 19.15 -11.32
CA LYS A 89 -6.38 18.12 -10.45
C LYS A 89 -5.68 17.06 -11.29
N LEU A 90 -6.31 16.64 -12.38
CA LEU A 90 -5.77 15.66 -13.32
C LEU A 90 -4.58 16.20 -14.11
N VAL A 91 -4.65 17.44 -14.64
CA VAL A 91 -3.53 18.08 -15.34
C VAL A 91 -2.32 18.23 -14.41
N PHE A 92 -2.54 18.63 -13.17
CA PHE A 92 -1.49 18.71 -12.16
C PHE A 92 -0.83 17.37 -11.91
N ALA A 93 -1.63 16.36 -11.55
CA ALA A 93 -1.12 15.05 -11.23
C ALA A 93 -0.38 14.46 -12.43
N TRP A 94 -0.97 14.53 -13.61
CA TRP A 94 -0.33 14.08 -14.85
C TRP A 94 1.02 14.77 -15.07
N SER A 95 1.07 16.10 -14.92
CA SER A 95 2.28 16.89 -15.14
C SER A 95 3.37 16.54 -14.13
N LEU A 96 3.02 16.43 -12.84
CA LEU A 96 3.94 16.02 -11.78
C LEU A 96 4.51 14.62 -12.06
N LEU A 97 3.67 13.68 -12.49
CA LEU A 97 4.07 12.31 -12.79
C LEU A 97 5.02 12.21 -14.00
N GLN A 98 5.10 13.22 -14.86
CA GLN A 98 6.08 13.25 -15.96
C GLN A 98 7.49 13.67 -15.50
N VAL A 99 7.63 14.25 -14.30
CA VAL A 99 8.89 14.84 -13.85
C VAL A 99 9.63 13.84 -13.00
N THR A 100 10.79 13.39 -13.48
CA THR A 100 11.65 12.46 -12.74
C THR A 100 12.94 13.14 -12.29
N ARG A 101 13.85 12.39 -11.69
CA ARG A 101 15.17 12.90 -11.28
C ARG A 101 15.97 13.37 -12.52
N PRO A 102 16.75 14.47 -12.42
CA PRO A 102 16.99 15.30 -11.23
C PRO A 102 16.04 16.50 -11.07
N SER A 103 15.12 16.72 -12.00
CA SER A 103 14.38 17.98 -12.16
C SER A 103 13.30 18.23 -11.11
N LEU A 104 12.93 17.26 -10.27
CA LEU A 104 11.82 17.41 -9.32
C LEU A 104 12.17 18.20 -8.06
N SER A 105 13.38 18.04 -7.51
CA SER A 105 13.80 18.63 -6.23
C SER A 105 13.59 20.15 -6.12
N PRO A 106 13.97 20.97 -7.12
CA PRO A 106 13.81 22.43 -7.05
C PRO A 106 12.35 22.88 -6.90
N HIS A 107 11.42 22.07 -7.38
CA HIS A 107 10.00 22.40 -7.46
C HIS A 107 9.17 21.84 -6.28
N LEU A 108 9.80 21.07 -5.38
CA LEU A 108 9.14 20.50 -4.19
C LEU A 108 8.33 21.49 -3.34
N PRO A 109 8.79 22.72 -3.04
CA PRO A 109 8.00 23.68 -2.25
C PRO A 109 6.64 24.00 -2.87
N ARG A 110 6.52 23.86 -4.20
CA ARG A 110 5.32 24.19 -4.98
C ARG A 110 4.49 22.95 -5.32
N LEU A 111 5.14 21.81 -5.52
CA LEU A 111 4.48 20.54 -5.89
C LEU A 111 3.93 19.79 -4.67
N LEU A 112 4.58 19.92 -3.50
CA LEU A 112 4.20 19.20 -2.30
C LEU A 112 2.84 19.66 -1.71
N PRO A 113 2.56 20.97 -1.55
CA PRO A 113 1.30 21.40 -0.95
C PRO A 113 0.05 20.96 -1.72
N PRO A 114 -0.05 21.12 -3.07
CA PRO A 114 -1.22 20.63 -3.81
C PRO A 114 -1.37 19.10 -3.75
N SER A 115 -0.26 18.35 -3.69
CA SER A 115 -0.29 16.90 -3.52
C SER A 115 -0.87 16.48 -2.16
N LEU A 116 -0.50 17.19 -1.09
CA LEU A 116 -1.04 16.98 0.26
C LEU A 116 -2.52 17.41 0.37
N LEU A 117 -2.92 18.47 -0.33
CA LEU A 117 -4.32 18.88 -0.36
C LEU A 117 -5.18 17.84 -1.11
N LEU A 118 -4.65 17.25 -2.19
CA LEU A 118 -5.33 16.17 -2.90
C LEU A 118 -5.51 14.93 -2.02
N THR A 119 -4.53 14.55 -1.19
CA THR A 119 -4.71 13.41 -0.27
C THR A 119 -5.85 13.63 0.71
N ASP A 120 -6.09 14.87 1.12
CA ASP A 120 -7.09 15.23 2.13
C ASP A 120 -8.50 15.36 1.54
N HIS A 121 -8.64 15.15 0.23
CA HIS A 121 -9.90 15.28 -0.46
C HIS A 121 -10.90 14.19 -0.03
N TYR A 122 -12.17 14.58 0.16
CA TYR A 122 -13.22 13.66 0.61
C TYR A 122 -13.56 12.56 -0.42
N ARG A 123 -13.45 12.87 -1.72
CA ARG A 123 -13.60 11.86 -2.79
C ARG A 123 -12.39 10.92 -2.84
N PRO A 124 -12.59 9.59 -2.78
CA PRO A 124 -11.48 8.64 -2.75
C PRO A 124 -10.62 8.69 -4.01
N GLU A 125 -11.17 8.99 -5.17
CA GLU A 125 -10.42 9.08 -6.44
C GLU A 125 -9.35 10.18 -6.39
N ASN A 126 -9.71 11.34 -5.83
CA ASN A 126 -8.80 12.47 -5.68
C ASN A 126 -7.78 12.22 -4.57
N CYS A 127 -8.19 11.57 -3.48
CA CYS A 127 -7.28 11.08 -2.45
C CYS A 127 -6.22 10.14 -3.05
N MET A 128 -6.65 9.16 -3.83
CA MET A 128 -5.77 8.23 -4.54
C MET A 128 -4.82 8.94 -5.51
N LEU A 129 -5.30 9.96 -6.23
CA LEU A 129 -4.48 10.78 -7.10
C LEU A 129 -3.39 11.53 -6.32
N GLY A 130 -3.76 12.13 -5.18
CA GLY A 130 -2.82 12.78 -4.26
C GLY A 130 -1.77 11.79 -3.73
N VAL A 131 -2.18 10.60 -3.32
CA VAL A 131 -1.24 9.57 -2.82
C VAL A 131 -0.27 9.15 -3.92
N ARG A 132 -0.73 9.00 -5.17
CA ARG A 132 0.15 8.73 -6.33
C ARG A 132 1.15 9.85 -6.57
N CYS A 133 0.71 11.11 -6.45
CA CYS A 133 1.59 12.28 -6.54
C CYS A 133 2.68 12.26 -5.45
N LEU A 134 2.29 12.00 -4.19
CA LEU A 134 3.23 11.90 -3.07
C LEU A 134 4.20 10.73 -3.26
N HIS A 135 3.73 9.57 -3.71
CA HIS A 135 4.58 8.41 -3.94
C HIS A 135 5.60 8.68 -5.03
N HIS A 136 5.19 9.33 -6.12
CA HIS A 136 6.09 9.76 -7.18
C HIS A 136 7.15 10.74 -6.68
N ILE A 137 6.78 11.71 -5.84
CA ILE A 137 7.72 12.62 -5.18
C ILE A 137 8.72 11.83 -4.32
N VAL A 138 8.26 10.85 -3.53
CA VAL A 138 9.12 10.01 -2.69
C VAL A 138 10.14 9.23 -3.53
N LEU A 139 9.70 8.63 -4.64
CA LEU A 139 10.58 7.86 -5.53
C LEU A 139 11.54 8.76 -6.32
N ASN A 140 11.12 9.96 -6.73
CA ASN A 140 11.88 10.83 -7.63
C ASN A 140 12.61 11.99 -6.94
N THR A 141 12.72 11.97 -5.61
CA THR A 141 13.50 12.96 -4.86
C THR A 141 14.63 12.30 -4.07
N PRO A 142 15.84 12.88 -4.04
CA PRO A 142 16.88 12.45 -3.09
C PRO A 142 16.38 12.49 -1.65
N ALA A 143 16.73 11.48 -0.86
CA ALA A 143 16.28 11.40 0.53
C ALA A 143 16.73 12.59 1.40
N ALA A 144 17.87 13.21 1.09
CA ALA A 144 18.34 14.42 1.77
C ALA A 144 17.37 15.59 1.59
N ASP A 145 16.90 15.83 0.37
CA ASP A 145 15.99 16.95 0.04
C ASP A 145 14.59 16.75 0.66
N LEU A 146 14.14 15.50 0.78
CA LEU A 146 12.89 15.17 1.48
C LEU A 146 13.02 15.33 3.00
N ARG A 147 14.18 15.00 3.58
CA ARG A 147 14.41 15.21 5.02
C ARG A 147 14.56 16.69 5.35
N GLN A 148 15.07 17.50 4.41
CA GLN A 148 15.20 18.93 4.58
C GLN A 148 13.84 19.57 4.89
N PHE A 149 13.82 20.49 5.86
CA PHE A 149 12.61 21.15 6.34
C PHE A 149 11.49 20.19 6.80
N ASN A 150 11.83 18.96 7.19
CA ASN A 150 10.89 17.94 7.65
C ASN A 150 9.78 17.59 6.64
N ARG A 151 10.02 17.74 5.33
CA ARG A 151 9.00 17.44 4.31
C ARG A 151 8.57 15.97 4.35
N ALA A 152 9.53 15.05 4.51
CA ALA A 152 9.26 13.62 4.67
C ALA A 152 8.35 13.33 5.87
N GLU A 153 8.47 14.10 6.95
CA GLU A 153 7.64 13.94 8.15
C GLU A 153 6.20 14.41 7.89
N VAL A 154 6.03 15.51 7.17
CA VAL A 154 4.71 16.00 6.75
C VAL A 154 4.02 14.95 5.86
N VAL A 155 4.74 14.39 4.89
CA VAL A 155 4.22 13.31 4.03
C VAL A 155 3.86 12.08 4.87
N TYR A 156 4.69 11.72 5.85
CA TYR A 156 4.40 10.60 6.73
C TYR A 156 3.10 10.78 7.50
N GLN A 157 2.91 11.94 8.13
CA GLN A 157 1.69 12.25 8.89
C GLN A 157 0.46 12.27 7.99
N ALA A 158 0.59 12.86 6.80
CA ALA A 158 -0.49 12.90 5.81
C ALA A 158 -0.88 11.51 5.30
N LEU A 159 0.07 10.59 5.12
CA LEU A 159 -0.23 9.22 4.70
C LEU A 159 -0.73 8.35 5.87
N PHE A 160 -0.14 8.50 7.06
CA PHE A 160 -0.44 7.66 8.22
C PHE A 160 -1.90 7.78 8.66
N LYS A 161 -2.50 8.99 8.59
CA LYS A 161 -3.92 9.19 8.91
C LYS A 161 -4.86 8.40 7.98
N HIS A 162 -4.47 8.12 6.74
CA HIS A 162 -5.31 7.35 5.82
C HIS A 162 -5.36 5.85 6.14
N LEU A 163 -4.48 5.36 7.00
CA LEU A 163 -4.54 3.98 7.49
C LEU A 163 -5.81 3.69 8.30
N TYR A 164 -6.52 4.73 8.77
CA TYR A 164 -7.80 4.62 9.48
C TYR A 164 -9.02 4.59 8.56
N THR A 165 -8.85 4.74 7.25
CA THR A 165 -9.95 4.64 6.28
C THR A 165 -10.39 3.18 6.08
N THR A 166 -11.55 2.97 5.46
CA THR A 166 -12.06 1.62 5.12
C THR A 166 -11.98 1.30 3.63
N GLU A 167 -11.37 2.18 2.83
CA GLU A 167 -11.28 2.09 1.38
C GLU A 167 -10.02 1.31 0.97
N ALA A 168 -10.19 0.05 0.57
CA ALA A 168 -9.08 -0.85 0.25
C ALA A 168 -8.13 -0.27 -0.80
N ALA A 169 -8.67 0.35 -1.85
CA ALA A 169 -7.88 0.96 -2.92
C ALA A 169 -7.00 2.13 -2.43
N VAL A 170 -7.51 2.95 -1.51
CA VAL A 170 -6.75 4.04 -0.89
C VAL A 170 -5.63 3.46 -0.02
N ILE A 171 -5.96 2.53 0.87
CA ILE A 171 -5.00 1.92 1.79
C ILE A 171 -3.87 1.21 1.05
N GLN A 172 -4.17 0.53 -0.07
CA GLN A 172 -3.16 -0.12 -0.89
C GLN A 172 -2.11 0.87 -1.40
N LEU A 173 -2.55 2.02 -1.93
CA LEU A 173 -1.63 3.07 -2.41
C LEU A 173 -0.86 3.71 -1.25
N VAL A 174 -1.55 3.98 -0.14
CA VAL A 174 -0.96 4.59 1.06
C VAL A 174 0.13 3.69 1.64
N LEU A 175 -0.13 2.40 1.80
CA LEU A 175 0.83 1.42 2.32
C LEU A 175 2.04 1.26 1.39
N SER A 176 1.81 1.24 0.08
CA SER A 176 2.90 1.19 -0.91
C SER A 176 3.81 2.42 -0.79
N CYS A 177 3.21 3.62 -0.72
CA CYS A 177 3.96 4.85 -0.54
C CYS A 177 4.68 4.93 0.82
N LEU A 178 4.03 4.49 1.90
CA LEU A 178 4.62 4.44 3.23
C LEU A 178 5.83 3.50 3.27
N LEU A 179 5.78 2.35 2.60
CA LEU A 179 6.94 1.48 2.49
C LEU A 179 8.13 2.23 1.89
N ASP A 180 8.00 2.96 0.80
CA ASP A 180 9.15 3.66 0.23
C ASP A 180 9.57 4.87 1.09
N LEU A 181 8.61 5.61 1.63
CA LEU A 181 8.87 6.76 2.50
C LEU A 181 9.58 6.38 3.79
N LEU A 182 9.27 5.22 4.38
CA LEU A 182 9.92 4.76 5.61
C LEU A 182 11.44 4.59 5.41
N LEU A 183 11.89 4.21 4.21
CA LEU A 183 13.32 4.11 3.87
C LEU A 183 13.97 5.51 3.75
N VAL A 184 13.18 6.52 3.39
CA VAL A 184 13.61 7.92 3.43
C VAL A 184 13.69 8.40 4.88
N LEU A 185 12.76 8.04 5.75
CA LEU A 185 12.77 8.54 7.13
C LEU A 185 13.84 7.90 7.99
N GLU A 186 13.97 6.58 7.93
CA GLU A 186 14.75 5.82 8.91
C GLU A 186 15.38 4.57 8.27
N THR A 187 16.50 4.12 8.85
CA THR A 187 17.09 2.84 8.47
C THR A 187 16.22 1.68 8.99
N PRO A 188 15.90 0.66 8.16
CA PRO A 188 15.13 -0.50 8.60
C PRO A 188 15.75 -1.19 9.82
N PRO A 189 14.93 -1.65 10.79
CA PRO A 189 15.43 -2.39 11.95
C PRO A 189 16.24 -3.65 11.61
N SER A 190 15.96 -4.30 10.49
CA SER A 190 16.70 -5.48 10.01
C SER A 190 18.15 -5.17 9.60
N SER A 191 18.45 -3.94 9.19
CA SER A 191 19.79 -3.49 8.82
C SER A 191 20.62 -2.98 10.00
N LEU A 192 20.01 -2.84 11.19
CA LEU A 192 20.70 -2.31 12.38
C LEU A 192 21.52 -3.41 13.07
N THR A 193 22.81 -3.11 13.28
CA THR A 193 23.74 -4.01 13.99
C THR A 193 23.22 -4.38 15.39
N PRO A 194 23.42 -5.62 15.87
CA PRO A 194 22.94 -6.06 17.19
C PRO A 194 23.47 -5.24 18.37
N SER A 195 24.60 -4.56 18.20
CA SER A 195 25.28 -3.78 19.23
C SER A 195 24.66 -2.40 19.48
N SER A 196 23.68 -1.94 18.67
CA SER A 196 22.97 -0.69 18.95
C SER A 196 22.07 -0.89 20.18
N ALA A 197 22.45 -0.28 21.30
CA ALA A 197 21.74 -0.36 22.57
C ALA A 197 20.23 -0.11 22.40
N ARG A 198 19.43 -0.98 23.05
CA ARG A 198 17.97 -0.90 23.25
C ARG A 198 17.23 -0.23 22.07
N ARG A 199 17.02 -0.98 20.98
CA ARG A 199 16.24 -0.51 19.82
C ARG A 199 14.92 0.11 20.31
N LYS A 200 14.78 1.43 20.23
CA LYS A 200 13.54 2.13 20.53
C LYS A 200 12.48 1.77 19.46
N PRO A 201 11.18 1.82 19.78
CA PRO A 201 10.14 1.78 18.76
C PRO A 201 10.39 2.87 17.71
N CYS A 202 10.20 2.53 16.44
CA CYS A 202 10.44 3.40 15.28
C CYS A 202 9.20 3.48 14.39
N ARG A 203 9.22 4.29 13.32
CA ARG A 203 8.03 4.45 12.46
C ARG A 203 7.60 3.15 11.78
N HIS A 204 8.55 2.24 11.53
CA HIS A 204 8.24 0.89 11.07
C HIS A 204 7.42 0.09 12.10
N ASP A 205 7.69 0.25 13.40
CA ASP A 205 6.89 -0.36 14.47
C ASP A 205 5.48 0.21 14.50
N ASP A 206 5.33 1.52 14.27
CA ASP A 206 4.02 2.18 14.33
C ASP A 206 3.11 1.73 13.19
N VAL A 207 3.64 1.69 11.97
CA VAL A 207 2.90 1.18 10.79
C VAL A 207 2.56 -0.30 10.98
N LEU A 208 3.52 -1.15 11.36
CA LEU A 208 3.26 -2.58 11.56
C LEU A 208 2.24 -2.81 12.68
N ARG A 209 2.36 -2.09 13.80
CA ARG A 209 1.42 -2.20 14.92
C ARG A 209 0.01 -1.86 14.47
N LEU A 210 -0.17 -0.75 13.74
CA LEU A 210 -1.49 -0.32 13.30
C LEU A 210 -2.08 -1.31 12.28
N VAL A 211 -1.30 -1.72 11.27
CA VAL A 211 -1.73 -2.72 10.28
C VAL A 211 -2.16 -4.02 10.97
N LEU A 212 -1.36 -4.56 11.88
CA LEU A 212 -1.72 -5.77 12.62
C LEU A 212 -2.98 -5.58 13.49
N THR A 213 -3.20 -4.37 14.01
CA THR A 213 -4.41 -4.05 14.80
C THR A 213 -5.65 -4.11 13.92
N HIS A 214 -5.61 -3.53 12.72
CA HIS A 214 -6.73 -3.57 11.78
C HIS A 214 -6.95 -4.99 11.27
N MET A 215 -5.87 -5.73 10.97
CA MET A 215 -5.97 -7.12 10.53
C MET A 215 -6.69 -8.02 11.54
N GLU A 216 -6.46 -7.86 12.86
CA GLU A 216 -7.03 -8.72 13.90
C GLU A 216 -8.57 -8.78 13.88
N ALA A 217 -9.23 -7.69 13.45
CA ALA A 217 -10.70 -7.58 13.39
C ALA A 217 -11.27 -7.48 11.96
N GLU A 218 -10.43 -7.56 10.93
CA GLU A 218 -10.86 -7.32 9.54
C GLU A 218 -11.60 -8.52 8.94
N ASN A 219 -12.79 -8.26 8.41
CA ASN A 219 -13.65 -9.27 7.79
C ASN A 219 -13.90 -9.04 6.28
N LYS A 220 -13.62 -7.83 5.76
CA LYS A 220 -13.80 -7.53 4.34
C LYS A 220 -12.67 -8.14 3.52
N VAL A 221 -13.00 -9.08 2.64
CA VAL A 221 -12.01 -9.77 1.79
C VAL A 221 -11.08 -8.82 1.03
N PRO A 222 -11.54 -7.70 0.41
CA PRO A 222 -10.64 -6.76 -0.26
C PRO A 222 -9.60 -6.13 0.67
N MET A 223 -9.99 -5.76 1.89
CA MET A 223 -9.08 -5.19 2.89
C MET A 223 -8.07 -6.22 3.38
N ARG A 224 -8.52 -7.46 3.63
CA ARG A 224 -7.64 -8.57 4.01
C ARG A 224 -6.57 -8.81 2.95
N ARG A 225 -6.91 -8.74 1.65
CA ARG A 225 -5.95 -8.84 0.54
C ARG A 225 -4.89 -7.75 0.58
N VAL A 226 -5.32 -6.51 0.79
CA VAL A 226 -4.40 -5.37 0.90
C VAL A 226 -3.45 -5.57 2.08
N TYR A 227 -3.96 -5.88 3.27
CA TYR A 227 -3.11 -6.08 4.45
C TYR A 227 -2.19 -7.30 4.34
N ALA A 228 -2.71 -8.43 3.83
CA ALA A 228 -1.90 -9.63 3.61
C ALA A 228 -0.76 -9.36 2.61
N SER A 229 -1.00 -8.55 1.57
CA SER A 229 0.02 -8.21 0.58
C SER A 229 1.17 -7.36 1.14
N VAL A 230 0.89 -6.44 2.08
CA VAL A 230 1.91 -5.55 2.66
C VAL A 230 2.68 -6.20 3.82
N LEU A 231 2.10 -7.22 4.46
CA LEU A 231 2.66 -7.76 5.70
C LEU A 231 4.05 -8.41 5.51
N PRO A 232 4.32 -9.19 4.44
CA PRO A 232 5.65 -9.75 4.22
C PRO A 232 6.79 -8.72 4.17
N PRO A 233 6.75 -7.65 3.35
CA PRO A 233 7.83 -6.67 3.33
C PRO A 233 7.97 -5.88 4.64
N LEU A 234 6.87 -5.64 5.38
CA LEU A 234 6.97 -5.04 6.72
C LEU A 234 7.74 -5.94 7.68
N VAL A 235 7.43 -7.25 7.69
CA VAL A 235 8.12 -8.22 8.54
C VAL A 235 9.61 -8.34 8.19
N ASP A 236 9.96 -8.36 6.90
CA ASP A 236 11.37 -8.39 6.46
C ASP A 236 12.15 -7.17 6.96
N ARG A 237 11.54 -5.98 6.89
CA ARG A 237 12.17 -4.74 7.39
C ARG A 237 12.34 -4.73 8.90
N MET A 238 11.45 -5.39 9.63
CA MET A 238 11.58 -5.51 11.08
C MET A 238 12.69 -6.48 11.49
N GLY A 239 12.90 -7.57 10.74
CA GLY A 239 13.82 -8.64 11.14
C GLY A 239 13.54 -9.13 12.57
N VAL A 240 14.58 -9.27 13.40
CA VAL A 240 14.44 -9.70 14.81
C VAL A 240 13.52 -8.77 15.62
N ALA A 241 13.37 -7.49 15.24
CA ALA A 241 12.49 -6.56 15.95
C ALA A 241 11.00 -6.92 15.84
N VAL A 242 10.61 -7.82 14.93
CA VAL A 242 9.25 -8.39 14.85
C VAL A 242 8.84 -9.08 16.16
N CYS A 243 9.81 -9.46 17.00
CA CYS A 243 9.61 -10.00 18.34
C CYS A 243 8.65 -9.16 19.21
N ARG A 244 8.58 -7.84 19.00
CA ARG A 244 7.68 -6.93 19.72
C ARG A 244 6.20 -7.12 19.36
N HIS A 245 5.94 -7.69 18.20
CA HIS A 245 4.60 -7.79 17.60
C HIS A 245 4.08 -9.24 17.55
N LEU A 246 4.86 -10.22 18.01
CA LEU A 246 4.54 -11.65 17.88
C LEU A 246 3.18 -12.06 18.44
N GLN A 247 2.74 -11.46 19.54
CA GLN A 247 1.43 -11.80 20.12
C GLN A 247 0.29 -11.50 19.15
N ARG A 248 0.27 -10.29 18.58
CA ARG A 248 -0.77 -9.89 17.63
C ARG A 248 -0.57 -10.55 16.28
N LEU A 249 0.67 -10.67 15.82
CA LEU A 249 0.99 -11.36 14.58
C LEU A 249 0.56 -12.84 14.60
N GLN A 250 0.70 -13.55 15.73
CA GLN A 250 0.14 -14.89 15.88
C GLN A 250 -1.38 -14.90 15.70
N ARG A 251 -2.11 -13.97 16.32
CA ARG A 251 -3.57 -13.90 16.18
C ARG A 251 -4.00 -13.66 14.74
N VAL A 252 -3.32 -12.74 14.05
CA VAL A 252 -3.52 -12.47 12.63
C VAL A 252 -3.26 -13.71 11.79
N VAL A 253 -2.15 -14.42 12.03
CA VAL A 253 -1.83 -15.67 11.31
C VAL A 253 -2.95 -16.69 11.46
N LEU A 254 -3.40 -16.94 12.70
CA LEU A 254 -4.47 -17.90 12.96
C LEU A 254 -5.77 -17.50 12.24
N GLY A 255 -6.22 -16.26 12.40
CA GLY A 255 -7.48 -15.78 11.80
C GLY A 255 -7.43 -15.65 10.27
N TYR A 256 -6.25 -15.47 9.69
CA TYR A 256 -6.10 -15.39 8.22
C TYR A 256 -6.00 -16.74 7.54
N LEU A 257 -5.39 -17.75 8.18
CA LEU A 257 -5.33 -19.10 7.63
C LEU A 257 -6.68 -19.83 7.70
N GLU A 258 -7.53 -19.48 8.67
CA GLU A 258 -8.87 -20.07 8.83
C GLU A 258 -9.87 -19.65 7.76
N ILE A 259 -9.70 -18.48 7.14
CA ILE A 259 -10.67 -17.95 6.18
C ILE A 259 -10.14 -18.15 4.76
N LYS A 260 -10.92 -18.88 3.95
CA LYS A 260 -10.65 -19.11 2.53
C LYS A 260 -10.85 -17.83 1.72
N ASP A 261 -10.00 -17.60 0.72
CA ASP A 261 -10.13 -16.50 -0.24
C ASP A 261 -9.98 -16.98 -1.70
N PRO A 262 -10.91 -17.83 -2.19
CA PRO A 262 -10.84 -18.35 -3.55
C PRO A 262 -10.99 -17.24 -4.61
N PRO A 263 -10.55 -17.50 -5.86
CA PRO A 263 -9.90 -18.74 -6.31
C PRO A 263 -8.39 -18.81 -6.03
N GLU A 264 -7.70 -17.68 -5.88
CA GLU A 264 -6.23 -17.67 -5.81
C GLU A 264 -5.65 -17.92 -4.40
N GLU A 265 -6.47 -17.83 -3.35
CA GLU A 265 -6.06 -18.07 -1.95
C GLU A 265 -4.87 -17.20 -1.51
N THR A 266 -4.81 -16.00 -2.08
CA THR A 266 -3.73 -15.02 -1.90
C THR A 266 -3.46 -14.68 -0.44
N ASN A 267 -4.50 -14.55 0.38
CA ASN A 267 -4.37 -14.17 1.78
C ASN A 267 -3.66 -15.25 2.56
N ARG A 268 -4.10 -16.50 2.41
CA ARG A 268 -3.53 -17.64 3.12
C ARG A 268 -2.08 -17.84 2.70
N LEU A 269 -1.77 -17.76 1.41
CA LEU A 269 -0.40 -17.84 0.90
C LEU A 269 0.51 -16.74 1.46
N LYS A 270 0.06 -15.49 1.45
CA LYS A 270 0.83 -14.36 1.99
C LYS A 270 1.05 -14.47 3.49
N VAL A 271 0.08 -15.00 4.24
CA VAL A 271 0.21 -15.20 5.69
C VAL A 271 1.10 -16.39 6.04
N LEU A 272 1.12 -17.44 5.22
CA LEU A 272 2.14 -18.50 5.32
C LEU A 272 3.54 -17.92 5.07
N GLU A 273 3.72 -17.08 4.05
CA GLU A 273 4.99 -16.37 3.78
C GLU A 273 5.44 -15.55 5.01
N VAL A 274 4.52 -14.80 5.63
CA VAL A 274 4.76 -14.04 6.87
C VAL A 274 5.17 -14.95 8.02
N LEU A 275 4.51 -16.10 8.20
CA LEU A 275 4.85 -17.05 9.24
C LEU A 275 6.27 -17.59 9.05
N GLN A 276 6.67 -17.92 7.82
CA GLN A 276 8.03 -18.37 7.55
C GLN A 276 9.06 -17.28 7.86
N LYS A 277 8.84 -16.06 7.37
CA LYS A 277 9.72 -14.90 7.61
C LYS A 277 9.87 -14.61 9.11
N THR A 278 8.75 -14.60 9.83
CA THR A 278 8.73 -14.41 11.28
C THR A 278 9.46 -15.53 12.01
N THR A 279 9.22 -16.78 11.63
CA THR A 279 9.86 -17.94 12.28
C THR A 279 11.37 -17.89 12.10
N ARG A 280 11.86 -17.55 10.90
CA ARG A 280 13.31 -17.36 10.65
C ARG A 280 13.89 -16.21 11.47
N ALA A 281 13.21 -15.07 11.50
CA ALA A 281 13.72 -13.86 12.17
C ALA A 281 13.63 -13.90 13.70
N ALA A 282 12.65 -14.63 14.25
CA ALA A 282 12.32 -14.63 15.67
C ALA A 282 12.31 -16.03 16.29
N TRP A 283 12.99 -17.00 15.68
CA TRP A 283 12.99 -18.41 16.09
C TRP A 283 13.12 -18.65 17.61
N PRO A 284 13.97 -17.93 18.39
CA PRO A 284 14.11 -18.20 19.82
C PRO A 284 12.84 -17.90 20.62
N ARG A 285 11.91 -17.11 20.05
CA ARG A 285 10.64 -16.72 20.69
C ARG A 285 9.43 -17.46 20.12
N MET A 286 9.64 -18.42 19.22
CA MET A 286 8.57 -19.19 18.60
C MET A 286 8.14 -20.42 19.39
N GLU A 287 8.99 -20.93 20.30
CA GLU A 287 8.77 -22.18 21.05
C GLU A 287 7.39 -22.23 21.73
N GLY A 288 7.04 -21.20 22.51
CA GLY A 288 5.75 -21.12 23.20
C GLY A 288 4.51 -21.00 22.29
N ARG A 289 4.70 -20.92 20.96
CA ARG A 289 3.65 -20.73 19.96
C ARG A 289 3.50 -21.94 19.04
N VAL A 290 4.45 -22.88 19.08
CA VAL A 290 4.52 -24.06 18.19
C VAL A 290 3.22 -24.84 18.21
N ASN A 291 2.72 -25.22 19.38
CA ASN A 291 1.52 -26.06 19.50
C ASN A 291 0.25 -25.42 18.91
N THR A 292 0.10 -24.10 19.03
CA THR A 292 -1.06 -23.39 18.48
C THR A 292 -0.95 -23.26 16.97
N LEU A 293 0.24 -22.90 16.47
CA LEU A 293 0.50 -22.76 15.05
C LEU A 293 0.44 -24.11 14.32
N LEU A 294 1.02 -25.16 14.90
CA LEU A 294 0.99 -26.51 14.34
C LEU A 294 -0.44 -27.02 14.16
N ARG A 295 -1.30 -26.85 15.17
CA ARG A 295 -2.73 -27.22 15.07
C ARG A 295 -3.44 -26.47 13.94
N CYS A 296 -3.18 -25.18 13.79
CA CYS A 296 -3.73 -24.37 12.71
C CYS A 296 -3.24 -24.86 11.32
N LEU A 297 -1.94 -25.13 11.17
CA LEU A 297 -1.36 -25.61 9.92
C LEU A 297 -1.87 -27.01 9.55
N LEU A 298 -2.02 -27.92 10.52
CA LEU A 298 -2.59 -29.25 10.28
C LEU A 298 -4.06 -29.17 9.86
N ARG A 299 -4.86 -28.30 10.51
CA ARG A 299 -6.24 -28.05 10.08
C ARG A 299 -6.29 -27.53 8.64
N LEU A 300 -5.42 -26.57 8.31
CA LEU A 300 -5.32 -26.04 6.95
C LEU A 300 -5.03 -27.15 5.92
N LEU A 301 -4.12 -28.09 6.21
CA LEU A 301 -3.84 -29.22 5.32
C LEU A 301 -5.08 -30.09 5.10
N VAL A 302 -5.83 -30.40 6.17
CA VAL A 302 -7.08 -31.17 6.06
C VAL A 302 -8.08 -30.40 5.20
N ASP A 303 -8.28 -29.11 5.46
CA ASP A 303 -9.22 -28.26 4.72
C ASP A 303 -8.87 -28.17 3.23
N VAL A 304 -7.58 -28.02 2.89
CA VAL A 304 -7.10 -27.95 1.50
C VAL A 304 -7.22 -29.29 0.79
N SER A 305 -6.95 -30.41 1.48
CA SER A 305 -7.08 -31.76 0.90
C SER A 305 -8.55 -32.14 0.62
N SER A 306 -9.47 -31.62 1.42
CA SER A 306 -10.91 -31.95 1.33
C SER A 306 -11.68 -31.02 0.38
N ASP A 307 -11.08 -29.92 -0.06
CA ASP A 307 -11.75 -28.93 -0.91
C ASP A 307 -11.71 -29.37 -2.37
N SER A 308 -12.86 -29.75 -2.94
CA SER A 308 -12.95 -30.17 -4.34
C SER A 308 -13.02 -29.01 -5.34
N GLN A 309 -13.27 -27.79 -4.89
CA GLN A 309 -13.42 -26.60 -5.76
C GLN A 309 -12.09 -25.89 -6.00
N LEU A 310 -11.07 -26.21 -5.21
CA LEU A 310 -9.75 -25.60 -5.32
C LEU A 310 -9.00 -26.13 -6.55
N ASP A 311 -8.36 -25.23 -7.29
CA ASP A 311 -7.48 -25.60 -8.40
C ASP A 311 -6.27 -26.41 -7.92
N ASP A 312 -5.84 -27.41 -8.71
CA ASP A 312 -4.72 -28.29 -8.34
C ASP A 312 -3.42 -27.53 -8.10
N SER A 313 -3.14 -26.48 -8.89
CA SER A 313 -1.93 -25.68 -8.71
C SER A 313 -1.94 -24.93 -7.37
N VAL A 314 -3.08 -24.35 -7.00
CA VAL A 314 -3.26 -23.61 -5.74
C VAL A 314 -3.23 -24.58 -4.55
N ARG A 315 -3.84 -25.76 -4.69
CA ARG A 315 -3.80 -26.84 -3.68
C ARG A 315 -2.37 -27.28 -3.39
N HIS A 316 -1.58 -27.52 -4.44
CA HIS A 316 -0.17 -27.90 -4.29
C HIS A 316 0.64 -26.79 -3.63
N GLU A 317 0.44 -25.53 -4.02
CA GLU A 317 1.17 -24.39 -3.46
C GLU A 317 0.86 -24.19 -1.97
N LEU A 318 -0.43 -24.18 -1.58
CA LEU A 318 -0.83 -24.09 -0.18
C LEU A 318 -0.25 -25.23 0.66
N THR A 319 -0.29 -26.46 0.12
CA THR A 319 0.28 -27.64 0.79
C THR A 319 1.79 -27.47 1.01
N ASN A 320 2.52 -27.09 -0.03
CA ASN A 320 3.97 -26.89 0.03
C ASN A 320 4.37 -25.78 1.02
N GLN A 321 3.71 -24.63 0.96
CA GLN A 321 3.97 -23.51 1.86
C GLN A 321 3.63 -23.84 3.32
N THR A 322 2.56 -24.62 3.54
CA THR A 322 2.16 -25.09 4.87
C THR A 322 3.18 -26.07 5.45
N LEU A 323 3.62 -27.05 4.64
CA LEU A 323 4.67 -27.99 5.03
C LEU A 323 6.00 -27.29 5.32
N SER A 324 6.35 -26.27 4.52
CA SER A 324 7.52 -25.42 4.77
C SER A 324 7.45 -24.73 6.14
N CYS A 325 6.28 -24.18 6.52
CA CYS A 325 6.06 -23.61 7.84
C CYS A 325 6.25 -24.63 8.97
N ILE A 326 5.70 -25.84 8.82
CA ILE A 326 5.83 -26.92 9.82
C ILE A 326 7.30 -27.28 10.03
N ARG A 327 8.07 -27.45 8.94
CA ARG A 327 9.51 -27.75 9.01
C ARG A 327 10.31 -26.65 9.72
N LEU A 328 10.00 -25.38 9.43
CA LEU A 328 10.67 -24.25 10.10
C LEU A 328 10.35 -24.18 11.59
N LEU A 329 9.10 -24.47 11.98
CA LEU A 329 8.70 -24.52 13.39
C LEU A 329 9.42 -25.64 14.13
N ASP A 330 9.57 -26.82 13.51
CA ASP A 330 10.30 -27.96 14.08
C ASP A 330 11.78 -27.63 14.30
N GLN A 331 12.44 -27.09 13.28
CA GLN A 331 13.85 -26.67 13.35
C GLN A 331 14.06 -25.56 14.40
N GLY A 332 13.15 -24.59 14.47
CA GLY A 332 13.24 -23.47 15.40
C GLY A 332 12.94 -23.81 16.86
N SER A 333 12.40 -25.01 17.14
CA SER A 333 12.05 -25.45 18.50
C SER A 333 12.86 -26.66 19.00
N GLY A 334 13.86 -27.11 18.22
CA GLY A 334 14.73 -28.23 18.61
C GLY A 334 14.15 -29.62 18.38
N GLY A 335 13.22 -29.79 17.43
CA GLY A 335 12.65 -31.09 17.03
C GLY A 335 11.37 -31.62 17.74
N PRO A 336 10.61 -30.88 18.59
CA PRO A 336 9.45 -31.43 19.30
C PRO A 336 8.23 -31.67 18.39
N VAL A 337 8.20 -31.09 17.19
CA VAL A 337 7.08 -31.24 16.27
C VAL A 337 7.05 -32.67 15.71
N GLN A 338 8.20 -33.25 15.39
CA GLN A 338 8.29 -34.65 14.95
C GLN A 338 7.73 -35.62 16.00
N VAL A 339 8.08 -35.41 17.27
CA VAL A 339 7.56 -36.23 18.38
C VAL A 339 6.04 -36.11 18.50
N SER A 340 5.52 -34.89 18.37
CA SER A 340 4.07 -34.61 18.44
C SER A 340 3.31 -35.24 17.25
N LEU A 341 3.89 -35.21 16.05
CA LEU A 341 3.30 -35.84 14.86
C LEU A 341 3.28 -37.37 14.96
N VAL A 342 4.33 -37.97 15.52
CA VAL A 342 4.38 -39.42 15.77
C VAL A 342 3.31 -39.83 16.77
N GLN A 343 3.08 -39.05 17.83
CA GLN A 343 1.98 -39.31 18.79
C GLN A 343 0.60 -39.23 18.13
N VAL A 344 0.37 -38.29 17.21
CA VAL A 344 -0.88 -38.19 16.44
C VAL A 344 -1.03 -39.40 15.50
N SER A 345 0.03 -39.82 14.82
CA SER A 345 0.00 -41.02 13.96
C SER A 345 -0.34 -42.28 14.76
N LEU A 346 0.25 -42.45 15.95
CA LEU A 346 0.00 -43.60 16.81
C LEU A 346 -1.44 -43.60 17.36
N THR A 347 -1.97 -42.43 17.75
CA THR A 347 -3.36 -42.32 18.23
C THR A 347 -4.39 -42.44 17.11
N CYS A 348 -4.10 -41.97 15.89
CA CYS A 348 -4.94 -42.22 14.71
C CYS A 348 -4.94 -43.71 14.31
N CYS A 349 -3.81 -44.42 14.41
CA CYS A 349 -3.76 -45.87 14.22
C CYS A 349 -4.54 -46.65 15.30
N TRP A 350 -4.78 -46.06 16.48
CA TRP A 350 -5.60 -46.67 17.53
C TRP A 350 -7.09 -46.33 17.39
N SER A 351 -7.43 -45.19 16.75
CA SER A 351 -8.82 -44.77 16.53
C SER A 351 -9.42 -45.29 15.21
N VAL A 352 -8.59 -45.67 14.23
CA VAL A 352 -9.00 -46.44 13.07
C VAL A 352 -8.60 -47.88 13.35
N GLY A 353 -9.52 -48.64 13.96
CA GLY A 353 -9.32 -50.05 14.25
C GLY A 353 -8.93 -50.81 12.98
N LEU A 354 -7.64 -51.10 12.85
CA LEU A 354 -7.13 -52.09 11.92
C LEU A 354 -7.47 -53.47 12.49
N HIS A 355 -8.71 -53.89 12.21
CA HIS A 355 -8.93 -55.26 11.76
C HIS A 355 -8.11 -55.46 10.48
N PHE A 356 -6.88 -55.92 10.62
CA PHE A 356 -6.30 -56.82 9.63
C PHE A 356 -5.60 -57.94 10.39
N CYS A 357 -6.18 -59.12 10.19
CA CYS A 357 -5.76 -60.40 10.73
C CYS A 357 -4.29 -60.70 10.44
N SER A 358 -3.72 -61.50 11.35
CA SER A 358 -2.66 -62.46 11.10
C SER A 358 -2.67 -63.00 9.66
N ASP A 359 -1.54 -62.91 8.97
CA ASP A 359 -0.60 -64.04 8.76
C ASP A 359 0.72 -63.55 8.16
#